data_AF-A0A842V5W7-F1
#
_entry.id   AF-A0A842V5W7-F1
#
_cell.length_a   1.000
_cell.length_b   1.000
_cell.length_c   1.000
_cell.angle_alpha   90.00
_cell.angle_beta   90.00
_cell.angle_gamma   90.00
#
_symmetry.space_group_name_H-M   'P 1'
#
loop_
_entity.id
_entity.type
_entity.pdbx_description
1 polymer ?
#
loop_
_entity_poly.entity_id
_entity_poly.type
_entity_poly.pdbx_seq_one_letter_code
_entity_poly.pdbx_strand_id
1 'polypeptide(L)'
;MIIDVWKSLTIVMSAVLIITLITPVITGLFTFTPATSFSDELNCEQGKCVELFVMSHCPYGTQAEKGVLPAVQALGDDIDFKLRFVYYAMHGKTELDEQLNQYCIQYQQPSKFIDYLYCFLDEGDGEGCLNEVGVNTQLLSSCVEQSDEAFNVTALFNDRSSWLSGYYPRFNVHLSLNEQYGVRGSPTLVVNGQQVQPSSRSPQGFLDAICNALGTNPSGCDESLSTTAPSSGFGFSGTGSASTATCG
;
A
#
# COMPACT_ATOMS: atom_id res chain seq x y z
N MET A 1 32.22 -78.87 -21.46
CA MET A 1 33.22 -77.79 -21.45
C MET A 1 32.82 -76.84 -20.31
N ILE A 2 33.14 -77.24 -19.08
CA ILE A 2 34.10 -76.57 -18.14
C ILE A 2 33.45 -75.28 -17.58
N ILE A 3 32.72 -75.31 -16.45
CA ILE A 3 33.15 -75.25 -15.01
C ILE A 3 34.18 -74.11 -14.80
N ASP A 4 33.98 -73.08 -13.98
CA ASP A 4 34.31 -72.99 -12.53
C ASP A 4 34.16 -71.50 -12.12
N VAL A 5 33.44 -71.13 -11.05
CA VAL A 5 33.77 -71.21 -9.60
C VAL A 5 34.70 -70.08 -9.11
N TRP A 6 34.17 -69.43 -8.07
CA TRP A 6 34.78 -68.59 -7.03
C TRP A 6 36.30 -68.65 -6.80
N LYS A 7 36.87 -67.49 -6.46
CA LYS A 7 37.92 -67.25 -5.42
C LYS A 7 37.72 -65.80 -4.94
N SER A 8 37.36 -65.49 -3.68
CA SER A 8 38.19 -65.54 -2.44
C SER A 8 39.51 -64.78 -2.63
N LEU A 9 40.06 -63.98 -1.72
CA LEU A 9 39.78 -63.41 -0.41
C LEU A 9 41.09 -62.64 -0.08
N THR A 10 41.02 -61.60 0.74
CA THR A 10 42.07 -61.15 1.69
C THR A 10 43.28 -60.30 1.25
N ILE A 11 43.56 -59.32 2.14
CA ILE A 11 44.86 -58.73 2.60
C ILE A 11 45.20 -57.33 2.04
N VAL A 12 45.70 -56.33 2.77
CA VAL A 12 45.89 -55.90 4.19
C VAL A 12 46.48 -54.47 4.09
N MET A 13 46.21 -53.58 5.06
CA MET A 13 46.99 -52.39 5.51
C MET A 13 47.86 -51.59 4.50
N SER A 14 47.70 -50.27 4.48
CA SER A 14 48.58 -49.36 5.24
C SER A 14 48.20 -47.90 5.05
N ALA A 15 48.15 -47.19 6.17
CA ALA A 15 47.97 -45.75 6.28
C ALA A 15 49.21 -44.99 5.75
N VAL A 16 48.99 -43.90 5.01
CA VAL A 16 49.90 -42.75 5.03
C VAL A 16 49.07 -41.47 5.09
N LEU A 17 49.30 -40.78 6.20
CA LEU A 17 48.81 -39.49 6.62
C LEU A 17 49.51 -38.38 5.81
N ILE A 18 48.76 -37.54 5.09
CA ILE A 18 49.23 -36.23 4.64
C ILE A 18 48.15 -35.20 5.00
N ILE A 19 48.34 -34.56 6.14
CA ILE A 19 47.57 -33.38 6.57
C ILE A 19 48.23 -32.17 5.91
N THR A 20 47.60 -31.63 4.87
CA THR A 20 47.90 -30.29 4.37
C THR A 20 47.00 -29.29 5.08
N LEU A 21 47.63 -28.35 5.79
CA LEU A 21 47.02 -27.22 6.47
C LEU A 21 46.43 -26.25 5.45
N ILE A 22 45.09 -26.24 5.34
CA ILE A 22 44.34 -25.23 4.61
C ILE A 22 43.84 -24.23 5.64
N THR A 23 44.36 -23.01 5.62
CA THR A 23 43.89 -21.90 6.44
C THR A 23 42.46 -21.53 6.03
N PRO A 24 41.51 -21.35 6.97
CA PRO A 24 40.19 -20.86 6.61
C PRO A 24 40.32 -19.36 6.32
N VAL A 25 40.14 -19.01 5.05
CA VAL A 25 39.76 -17.64 4.67
C VAL A 25 38.43 -17.38 5.37
N ILE A 26 38.44 -16.45 6.32
CA ILE A 26 37.24 -15.94 6.98
C ILE A 26 36.47 -15.15 5.92
N THR A 27 35.65 -15.85 5.13
CA THR A 27 34.58 -15.25 4.37
C THR A 27 33.54 -14.79 5.39
N GLY A 28 33.44 -13.48 5.57
CA GLY A 28 32.40 -12.88 6.40
C GLY A 28 31.04 -13.43 5.97
N LEU A 29 30.37 -14.10 6.90
CA LEU A 29 28.94 -14.38 6.78
C LEU A 29 28.25 -13.01 6.75
N PHE A 30 27.93 -12.53 5.54
CA PHE A 30 26.81 -11.62 5.37
C PHE A 30 25.57 -12.39 5.84
N THR A 31 25.11 -12.09 7.05
CA THR A 31 23.79 -12.52 7.51
C THR A 31 22.77 -11.85 6.59
N PHE A 32 22.16 -12.65 5.73
CA PHE A 32 21.05 -12.22 4.88
C PHE A 32 19.89 -11.89 5.81
N THR A 33 19.64 -10.60 6.06
CA THR A 33 18.40 -10.15 6.69
C THR A 33 17.26 -10.59 5.77
N PRO A 34 16.28 -11.38 6.24
CA PRO A 34 15.14 -11.75 5.40
C PRO A 34 14.46 -10.46 4.93
N ALA A 35 14.18 -10.38 3.62
CA ALA A 35 13.37 -9.31 3.06
C ALA A 35 12.06 -9.26 3.85
N THR A 36 11.80 -8.13 4.50
CA THR A 36 10.50 -7.85 5.09
C THR A 36 9.44 -8.06 4.01
N SER A 37 8.39 -8.79 4.35
CA SER A 37 7.31 -9.03 3.39
C SER A 37 6.64 -7.68 3.08
N PHE A 38 6.20 -7.47 1.83
CA PHE A 38 5.48 -6.24 1.44
C PHE A 38 4.30 -5.92 2.38
N SER A 39 3.69 -6.95 2.99
CA SER A 39 2.62 -6.80 3.99
C SER A 39 3.06 -6.21 5.32
N ASP A 40 4.33 -6.37 5.71
CA ASP A 40 4.80 -5.90 7.02
C ASP A 40 5.22 -4.42 7.02
N GLU A 41 5.57 -3.88 5.86
CA GLU A 41 6.26 -2.58 5.75
C GLU A 41 5.31 -1.38 5.66
N LEU A 42 4.04 -1.61 5.34
CA LEU A 42 2.97 -0.63 5.47
C LEU A 42 2.09 -0.91 6.69
N ASN A 43 2.58 -1.62 7.70
CA ASN A 43 1.84 -1.75 8.95
C ASN A 43 1.65 -0.38 9.60
N CYS A 44 0.47 -0.20 10.18
CA CYS A 44 0.05 1.06 10.78
C CYS A 44 0.38 1.06 12.28
N GLU A 45 0.96 2.14 12.81
CA GLU A 45 1.34 2.25 14.23
C GLU A 45 0.12 2.22 15.14
N GLN A 46 -0.01 1.20 15.99
CA GLN A 46 -1.14 1.07 16.91
C GLN A 46 -1.21 2.25 17.89
N GLY A 47 -2.42 2.80 18.06
CA GLY A 47 -2.66 3.99 18.89
C GLY A 47 -2.55 5.30 18.10
N LYS A 48 -1.91 5.28 16.93
CA LYS A 48 -1.78 6.43 16.01
C LYS A 48 -2.36 6.15 14.63
N CYS A 49 -2.93 4.97 14.44
CA CYS A 49 -3.22 4.47 13.12
C CYS A 49 -4.44 5.17 12.50
N VAL A 50 -4.22 5.83 11.35
CA VAL A 50 -5.29 6.49 10.57
C VAL A 50 -5.22 6.01 9.13
N GLU A 51 -6.22 5.28 8.68
CA GLU A 51 -6.26 4.68 7.35
C GLU A 51 -7.48 5.17 6.57
N LEU A 52 -7.27 5.75 5.39
CA LEU A 52 -8.36 6.10 4.47
C LEU A 52 -8.37 5.11 3.30
N PHE A 53 -9.45 4.34 3.16
CA PHE A 53 -9.66 3.43 2.04
C PHE A 53 -10.39 4.14 0.91
N VAL A 54 -9.76 4.19 -0.27
CA VAL A 54 -10.30 4.83 -1.46
C VAL A 54 -10.20 3.94 -2.70
N MET A 55 -10.83 4.40 -3.77
CA MET A 55 -10.42 4.07 -5.12
C MET A 55 -9.97 5.39 -5.76
N SER A 56 -8.79 5.42 -6.40
CA SER A 56 -8.12 6.68 -6.77
C SER A 56 -8.92 7.56 -7.74
N HIS A 57 -9.85 6.99 -8.50
CA HIS A 57 -10.69 7.72 -9.46
C HIS A 57 -12.15 7.84 -9.00
N CYS A 58 -12.49 7.35 -7.81
CA CYS A 58 -13.82 7.57 -7.25
C CYS A 58 -14.00 9.05 -6.87
N PRO A 59 -15.03 9.75 -7.39
CA PRO A 59 -15.27 11.15 -7.03
C PRO A 59 -15.48 11.41 -5.53
N TYR A 60 -15.99 10.43 -4.79
CA TYR A 60 -16.12 10.50 -3.32
C TYR A 60 -14.83 10.13 -2.59
N GLY A 61 -13.99 9.28 -3.19
CA GLY A 61 -12.64 8.98 -2.72
C GLY A 61 -11.77 10.22 -2.78
N THR A 62 -11.68 10.85 -3.94
CA THR A 62 -10.93 12.10 -4.12
C THR A 62 -11.47 13.23 -3.22
N GLN A 63 -12.78 13.31 -3.01
CA GLN A 63 -13.37 14.26 -2.07
C GLN A 63 -12.88 14.03 -0.64
N ALA A 64 -12.84 12.76 -0.20
CA ALA A 64 -12.37 12.40 1.12
C ALA A 64 -10.88 12.63 1.28
N GLU A 65 -10.06 12.34 0.26
CA GLU A 65 -8.63 12.66 0.29
C GLU A 65 -8.40 14.16 0.43
N LYS A 66 -9.03 14.99 -0.41
CA LYS A 66 -8.96 16.46 -0.29
C LYS A 66 -9.43 16.96 1.09
N GLY A 67 -10.40 16.27 1.69
CA GLY A 67 -10.87 16.56 3.03
C GLY A 67 -9.90 16.13 4.13
N VAL A 68 -9.30 14.95 4.04
CA VAL A 68 -8.46 14.39 5.11
C VAL A 68 -7.05 14.98 5.11
N LEU A 69 -6.49 15.33 3.94
CA LEU A 69 -5.08 15.74 3.83
C LEU A 69 -4.71 16.96 4.70
N PRO A 70 -5.56 18.01 4.83
CA PRO A 70 -5.27 19.08 5.78
C PRO A 70 -5.27 18.63 7.24
N ALA A 71 -6.12 17.66 7.62
CA ALA A 71 -6.11 17.08 8.96
C ALA A 71 -4.84 16.25 9.19
N VAL A 72 -4.40 15.49 8.18
CA VAL A 72 -3.13 14.76 8.22
C VAL A 72 -1.95 15.71 8.40
N GLN A 73 -1.94 16.84 7.69
CA GLN A 73 -0.90 17.87 7.84
C GLN A 73 -0.93 18.54 9.23
N ALA A 74 -2.12 18.80 9.78
CA ALA A 74 -2.27 19.38 11.12
C ALA A 74 -1.80 18.43 12.23
N LEU A 75 -2.04 17.14 12.07
CA LEU A 75 -1.65 16.11 13.04
C LEU A 75 -0.18 15.67 12.90
N GLY A 76 0.39 15.73 11.69
CA GLY A 76 1.80 15.44 11.45
C GLY A 76 2.23 14.08 12.02
N ASP A 77 3.33 14.06 12.77
CA ASP A 77 3.93 12.86 13.36
C ASP A 77 3.12 12.26 14.53
N ASP A 78 2.03 12.91 14.97
CA ASP A 78 1.15 12.37 16.01
C ASP A 78 0.24 11.25 15.47
N ILE A 79 0.16 11.09 14.16
CA ILE A 79 -0.55 9.99 13.50
C ILE A 79 0.36 9.23 12.55
N ASP A 80 0.00 7.97 12.29
CA ASP A 80 0.54 7.18 11.19
C ASP A 80 -0.54 7.05 10.12
N PHE A 81 -0.56 8.02 9.19
CA PHE A 81 -1.53 8.04 8.10
C PHE A 81 -1.13 7.06 6.98
N LYS A 82 -2.09 6.24 6.55
CA LYS A 82 -1.96 5.38 5.36
C LYS A 82 -3.15 5.60 4.42
N LEU A 83 -2.86 5.90 3.15
CA LEU A 83 -3.85 5.71 2.10
C LEU A 83 -3.91 4.22 1.75
N ARG A 84 -5.12 3.68 1.75
CA ARG A 84 -5.44 2.29 1.45
C ARG A 84 -6.40 2.21 0.29
N PHE A 85 -6.53 1.01 -0.27
CA PHE A 85 -7.33 0.80 -1.46
C PHE A 85 -8.42 -0.22 -1.22
N VAL A 86 -9.60 0.05 -1.77
CA VAL A 86 -10.70 -0.91 -1.79
C VAL A 86 -10.30 -2.09 -2.67
N TYR A 87 -10.76 -3.29 -2.31
CA TYR A 87 -10.32 -4.56 -2.92
C TYR A 87 -10.76 -4.79 -4.38
N TYR A 88 -11.32 -3.78 -5.05
CA TYR A 88 -11.78 -3.78 -6.43
C TYR A 88 -11.75 -2.34 -6.97
N ALA A 89 -11.69 -2.20 -8.30
CA ALA A 89 -11.70 -0.91 -8.99
C ALA A 89 -12.98 -0.74 -9.83
N MET A 90 -13.52 0.47 -9.87
CA MET A 90 -14.74 0.81 -10.62
C MET A 90 -14.45 1.65 -11.87
N HIS A 91 -13.22 2.17 -12.00
CA HIS A 91 -12.83 3.07 -13.10
C HIS A 91 -11.79 2.43 -14.03
N GLY A 92 -11.73 1.10 -14.07
CA GLY A 92 -10.93 0.34 -15.02
C GLY A 92 -9.43 0.40 -14.76
N LYS A 93 -8.64 0.18 -15.81
CA LYS A 93 -7.18 0.01 -15.73
C LYS A 93 -6.44 1.26 -15.22
N THR A 94 -6.92 2.46 -15.59
CA THR A 94 -6.32 3.73 -15.13
C THR A 94 -6.31 3.84 -13.60
N GLU A 95 -7.37 3.36 -12.94
CA GLU A 95 -7.44 3.35 -11.48
C GLU A 95 -6.54 2.28 -10.86
N LEU A 96 -6.44 1.10 -11.45
CA LEU A 96 -5.52 0.06 -10.98
C LEU A 96 -4.05 0.52 -11.06
N ASP A 97 -3.68 1.14 -12.18
CA ASP A 97 -2.33 1.63 -12.43
C ASP A 97 -1.96 2.76 -11.46
N GLU A 98 -2.88 3.70 -11.26
CA GLU A 98 -2.68 4.80 -10.32
C GLU A 98 -2.66 4.33 -8.86
N GLN A 99 -3.50 3.38 -8.46
CA GLN A 99 -3.43 2.83 -7.11
C GLN A 99 -2.11 2.08 -6.85
N LEU A 100 -1.53 1.42 -7.87
CA LEU A 100 -0.18 0.84 -7.76
C LEU A 100 0.89 1.94 -7.61
N ASN A 101 0.78 3.04 -8.36
CA ASN A 101 1.68 4.19 -8.20
C ASN A 101 1.62 4.73 -6.77
N GLN A 102 0.43 5.07 -6.28
CA GLN A 102 0.24 5.62 -4.94
C GLN A 102 0.70 4.66 -3.84
N TYR A 103 0.39 3.36 -3.97
CA TYR A 103 0.91 2.32 -3.07
C TYR A 103 2.44 2.35 -3.01
N CYS A 104 3.10 2.35 -4.17
CA CYS A 104 4.54 2.31 -4.27
C CYS A 104 5.23 3.61 -3.85
N ILE A 105 4.64 4.78 -4.10
CA ILE A 105 5.17 6.06 -3.65
C ILE A 105 5.08 6.15 -2.13
N GLN A 106 3.93 5.79 -1.54
CA GLN A 106 3.78 5.74 -0.08
C GLN A 106 4.83 4.81 0.56
N TYR A 107 5.10 3.68 -0.10
CA TYR A 107 6.02 2.68 0.40
C TYR A 107 7.50 3.09 0.27
N GLN A 108 7.95 3.46 -0.93
CA GLN A 108 9.37 3.68 -1.23
C GLN A 108 9.82 5.13 -1.04
N GLN A 109 8.88 6.08 -1.13
CA GLN A 109 9.16 7.50 -1.19
C GLN A 109 8.16 8.29 -0.32
N PRO A 110 7.95 7.91 0.97
CA PRO A 110 6.89 8.45 1.82
C PRO A 110 6.96 9.98 1.98
N SER A 111 8.15 10.57 1.96
CA SER A 111 8.34 12.03 2.04
C SER A 111 7.80 12.80 0.83
N LYS A 112 7.48 12.11 -0.27
CA LYS A 112 6.88 12.67 -1.49
C LYS A 112 5.39 12.41 -1.60
N PHE A 113 4.85 11.53 -0.75
CA PHE A 113 3.53 10.96 -0.97
C PHE A 113 2.40 11.98 -0.79
N ILE A 114 2.45 12.79 0.26
CA ILE A 114 1.42 13.82 0.49
C ILE A 114 1.41 14.86 -0.62
N ASP A 115 2.58 15.34 -1.04
CA ASP A 115 2.71 16.29 -2.16
C ASP A 115 2.18 15.68 -3.47
N TYR A 116 2.47 14.39 -3.71
CA TYR A 116 1.95 13.66 -4.86
C TYR A 116 0.42 13.57 -4.85
N LEU A 117 -0.20 13.26 -3.70
CA LEU A 117 -1.65 13.22 -3.59
C LEU A 117 -2.28 14.59 -3.86
N TYR A 118 -1.72 15.67 -3.31
CA TYR A 118 -2.22 17.02 -3.60
C TYR A 118 -2.18 17.34 -5.09
N CYS A 119 -1.07 17.03 -5.78
CA CYS A 119 -0.98 17.22 -7.22
C CYS A 119 -2.00 16.34 -7.97
N PHE A 120 -2.05 15.04 -7.67
CA PHE A 120 -2.94 14.11 -8.36
C PHE A 120 -4.41 14.49 -8.20
N LEU A 121 -4.81 14.97 -7.03
CA LEU A 121 -6.19 15.37 -6.74
C LEU A 121 -6.63 16.65 -7.48
N ASP A 122 -5.70 17.41 -8.05
CA ASP A 122 -6.05 18.63 -8.80
C ASP A 122 -6.56 18.30 -10.21
N GLU A 123 -5.81 17.52 -11.00
CA GLU A 123 -6.18 17.24 -12.39
C GLU A 123 -6.40 15.75 -12.70
N GLY A 124 -6.03 14.84 -11.78
CA GLY A 124 -5.97 13.41 -12.06
C GLY A 124 -4.79 13.00 -12.95
N ASP A 125 -3.81 13.89 -13.16
CA ASP A 125 -2.63 13.65 -13.99
C ASP A 125 -1.48 13.02 -13.18
N GLY A 126 -1.56 11.70 -12.99
CA GLY A 126 -0.52 10.96 -12.26
C GLY A 126 0.88 11.12 -12.86
N GLU A 127 1.03 11.13 -14.19
CA GLU A 127 2.33 11.24 -14.86
C GLU A 127 2.95 12.63 -14.68
N GLY A 128 2.15 13.69 -14.85
CA GLY A 128 2.57 15.06 -14.55
C GLY A 128 3.06 15.21 -13.11
N CYS A 129 2.31 14.63 -12.16
CA CYS A 129 2.63 14.71 -10.74
C CYS A 129 3.90 13.96 -10.32
N LEU A 130 4.25 12.86 -11.00
CA LEU A 130 5.54 12.19 -10.78
C LEU A 130 6.71 13.15 -11.05
N ASN A 131 6.61 13.92 -12.13
CA ASN A 131 7.63 14.87 -12.53
C ASN A 131 7.65 16.10 -11.60
N GLU A 132 6.48 16.66 -11.29
CA GLU A 132 6.34 17.85 -10.45
C GLU A 132 6.95 17.65 -9.05
N VAL A 133 6.61 16.52 -8.42
CA VAL A 133 7.06 16.22 -7.04
C VAL A 133 8.49 15.65 -7.01
N GLY A 134 9.01 15.26 -8.18
CA GLY A 134 10.34 14.68 -8.33
C GLY A 134 10.42 13.26 -7.78
N VAL A 135 9.41 12.44 -8.06
CA VAL A 135 9.40 11.02 -7.71
C VAL A 135 10.47 10.29 -8.52
N ASN A 136 11.27 9.45 -7.87
CA ASN A 136 12.20 8.57 -8.55
C ASN A 136 11.41 7.49 -9.30
N THR A 137 11.26 7.70 -10.61
CA THR A 137 10.46 6.83 -11.49
C THR A 137 11.07 5.44 -11.68
N GLN A 138 12.38 5.29 -11.51
CA GLN A 138 13.04 3.97 -11.59
C GLN A 138 12.73 3.10 -10.37
N LEU A 139 12.75 3.70 -9.17
CA LEU A 139 12.31 3.00 -7.95
C LEU A 139 10.82 2.68 -8.01
N LEU A 140 10.02 3.63 -8.52
CA LEU A 140 8.59 3.45 -8.69
C LEU A 140 8.28 2.29 -9.65
N SER A 141 8.85 2.28 -10.86
CA SER A 141 8.57 1.26 -11.87
C SER A 141 8.91 -0.14 -11.36
N SER A 142 10.06 -0.28 -10.68
CA SER A 142 10.48 -1.54 -10.06
C SER A 142 9.49 -2.00 -8.98
N CYS A 143 8.99 -1.08 -8.14
CA CYS A 143 7.99 -1.43 -7.14
C CYS A 143 6.65 -1.81 -7.77
N VAL A 144 6.21 -1.08 -8.80
CA VAL A 144 4.94 -1.35 -9.50
C VAL A 144 4.98 -2.72 -10.16
N GLU A 145 6.06 -3.08 -10.86
CA GLU A 145 6.23 -4.40 -11.48
C GLU A 145 6.19 -5.52 -10.43
N GLN A 146 6.93 -5.37 -9.33
CA GLN A 146 6.94 -6.36 -8.24
C GLN A 146 5.56 -6.49 -7.56
N SER A 147 4.85 -5.37 -7.38
CA SER A 147 3.54 -5.36 -6.75
C SER A 147 2.45 -5.94 -7.67
N ASP A 148 2.50 -5.63 -8.97
CA ASP A 148 1.60 -6.21 -9.97
C ASP A 148 1.73 -7.74 -9.99
N GLU A 149 2.95 -8.26 -9.97
CA GLU A 149 3.23 -9.69 -9.89
C GLU A 149 2.74 -10.29 -8.56
N ALA A 150 3.13 -9.68 -7.43
CA ALA A 150 2.79 -10.18 -6.10
C ALA A 150 1.28 -10.25 -5.85
N PHE A 151 0.52 -9.28 -6.35
CA PHE A 151 -0.93 -9.17 -6.14
C PHE A 151 -1.75 -9.59 -7.36
N ASN A 152 -1.11 -10.01 -8.45
CA ASN A 152 -1.72 -10.42 -9.71
C ASN A 152 -2.65 -9.35 -10.30
N VAL A 153 -2.33 -8.06 -10.19
CA VAL A 153 -3.27 -6.97 -10.53
C VAL A 153 -3.64 -7.01 -12.03
N THR A 154 -2.66 -7.02 -12.93
CA THR A 154 -2.89 -7.08 -14.37
C THR A 154 -3.51 -8.42 -14.80
N ALA A 155 -3.09 -9.53 -14.17
CA ALA A 155 -3.66 -10.84 -14.46
C ALA A 155 -5.15 -10.90 -14.12
N LEU A 156 -5.55 -10.39 -12.94
CA LEU A 156 -6.94 -10.31 -12.50
C LEU A 156 -7.77 -9.31 -13.32
N PHE A 157 -7.16 -8.22 -13.78
CA PHE A 157 -7.82 -7.30 -14.71
C PHE A 157 -8.19 -8.00 -16.03
N ASN A 158 -7.26 -8.77 -16.60
CA ASN A 158 -7.46 -9.47 -17.87
C ASN A 158 -8.44 -10.66 -17.76
N ASP A 159 -8.54 -11.28 -16.59
CA ASP A 159 -9.50 -12.35 -16.33
C ASP A 159 -10.86 -11.80 -15.86
N ARG A 160 -11.75 -11.52 -16.81
CA ARG A 160 -13.13 -11.07 -16.52
C ARG A 160 -13.95 -12.04 -15.67
N SER A 161 -13.58 -13.32 -15.59
CA SER A 161 -14.30 -14.28 -14.74
C SER A 161 -14.02 -14.07 -13.24
N SER A 162 -12.90 -13.40 -12.92
CA SER A 162 -12.50 -13.04 -11.55
C SER A 162 -13.16 -11.75 -11.04
N TRP A 163 -13.84 -11.00 -11.91
CA TRP A 163 -14.36 -9.68 -11.59
C TRP A 163 -15.46 -9.77 -10.52
N LEU A 164 -15.39 -8.87 -9.54
CA LEU A 164 -16.38 -8.75 -8.48
C LEU A 164 -17.75 -8.48 -9.11
N SER A 165 -18.71 -9.36 -8.82
CA SER A 165 -20.06 -9.34 -9.38
C SER A 165 -20.11 -9.36 -10.91
N GLY A 166 -19.01 -9.74 -11.59
CA GLY A 166 -18.87 -9.72 -13.05
C GLY A 166 -18.60 -8.35 -13.67
N TYR A 167 -18.44 -7.28 -12.89
CA TYR A 167 -18.33 -5.90 -13.39
C TYR A 167 -17.05 -5.18 -13.01
N TYR A 168 -16.41 -5.55 -11.90
CA TYR A 168 -15.30 -4.78 -11.35
C TYR A 168 -14.03 -5.61 -11.19
N PRO A 169 -12.90 -5.23 -11.81
CA PRO A 169 -11.63 -5.93 -11.60
C PRO A 169 -11.21 -5.88 -10.14
N ARG A 170 -10.52 -6.94 -9.70
CA ARG A 170 -10.01 -7.08 -8.33
C ARG A 170 -8.75 -6.24 -8.14
N PHE A 171 -8.56 -5.71 -6.92
CA PHE A 171 -7.35 -5.01 -6.52
C PHE A 171 -6.93 -5.44 -5.11
N ASN A 172 -6.21 -6.55 -5.01
CA ASN A 172 -6.07 -7.27 -3.74
C ASN A 172 -4.93 -6.75 -2.84
N VAL A 173 -4.27 -5.63 -3.18
CA VAL A 173 -3.12 -5.06 -2.45
C VAL A 173 -3.41 -4.92 -0.94
N HIS A 174 -4.63 -4.51 -0.58
CA HIS A 174 -5.07 -4.36 0.81
C HIS A 174 -6.26 -5.27 1.17
N LEU A 175 -6.43 -6.41 0.49
CA LEU A 175 -7.59 -7.29 0.66
C LEU A 175 -7.80 -7.72 2.12
N SER A 176 -6.74 -8.15 2.80
CA SER A 176 -6.82 -8.62 4.19
C SER A 176 -7.35 -7.53 5.14
N LEU A 177 -6.89 -6.29 4.99
CA LEU A 177 -7.37 -5.14 5.78
C LEU A 177 -8.82 -4.78 5.44
N ASN A 178 -9.20 -4.85 4.15
CA ASN A 178 -10.59 -4.64 3.75
C ASN A 178 -11.52 -5.66 4.42
N GLU A 179 -11.12 -6.94 4.47
CA GLU A 179 -11.88 -8.00 5.12
C GLU A 179 -11.90 -7.83 6.64
N GLN A 180 -10.74 -7.54 7.25
CA GLN A 180 -10.58 -7.36 8.68
C GLN A 180 -11.44 -6.22 9.22
N TYR A 181 -11.43 -5.07 8.54
CA TYR A 181 -12.18 -3.89 8.96
C TYR A 181 -13.59 -3.84 8.40
N GLY A 182 -13.95 -4.74 7.48
CA GLY A 182 -15.26 -4.74 6.82
C GLY A 182 -15.46 -3.60 5.82
N VAL A 183 -14.39 -3.12 5.19
CA VAL A 183 -14.45 -2.08 4.14
C VAL A 183 -15.10 -2.67 2.89
N ARG A 184 -16.11 -1.96 2.36
CA ARG A 184 -16.87 -2.39 1.18
C ARG A 184 -16.92 -1.37 0.04
N GLY A 185 -16.51 -0.13 0.30
CA GLY A 185 -16.61 0.96 -0.67
C GLY A 185 -15.69 2.13 -0.34
N SER A 186 -15.68 3.10 -1.25
CA SER A 186 -14.85 4.30 -1.17
C SER A 186 -15.72 5.54 -0.97
N PRO A 187 -15.39 6.44 -0.03
CA PRO A 187 -14.32 6.35 0.97
C PRO A 187 -14.76 5.56 2.22
N THR A 188 -13.81 4.96 2.93
CA THR A 188 -14.01 4.45 4.30
C THR A 188 -12.83 4.88 5.18
N LEU A 189 -13.10 5.59 6.27
CA LEU A 189 -12.08 5.97 7.25
C LEU A 189 -12.01 4.90 8.35
N VAL A 190 -10.80 4.46 8.69
CA VAL A 190 -10.51 3.54 9.79
C VAL A 190 -9.49 4.20 10.71
N VAL A 191 -9.75 4.21 12.01
CA VAL A 191 -8.82 4.71 13.02
C VAL A 191 -8.64 3.63 14.08
N ASN A 192 -7.39 3.24 14.35
CA ASN A 192 -7.05 2.14 15.28
C ASN A 192 -7.89 0.85 15.02
N GLY A 193 -8.05 0.51 13.74
CA GLY A 193 -8.77 -0.68 13.29
C GLY A 193 -10.30 -0.63 13.43
N GLN A 194 -10.88 0.53 13.76
CA GLN A 194 -12.33 0.75 13.81
C GLN A 194 -12.77 1.68 12.68
N GLN A 195 -13.86 1.35 11.97
CA GLN A 195 -14.44 2.28 11.01
C GLN A 195 -15.01 3.50 11.75
N VAL A 196 -14.62 4.69 11.28
CA VAL A 196 -15.05 5.98 11.83
C VAL A 196 -15.73 6.76 10.72
N GLN A 197 -16.80 7.48 11.07
CA GLN A 197 -17.54 8.32 10.13
C GLN A 197 -17.36 9.79 10.51
N PRO A 198 -16.76 10.62 9.64
CA PRO A 198 -16.71 12.04 9.90
C PRO A 198 -18.08 12.68 9.74
N SER A 199 -18.33 13.77 10.47
CA SER A 199 -19.61 14.52 10.40
C SER A 199 -19.86 15.11 9.00
N SER A 200 -18.78 15.37 8.27
CA SER A 200 -18.76 15.82 6.89
C SER A 200 -17.41 15.47 6.26
N ARG A 201 -17.30 15.46 4.93
CA ARG A 201 -16.02 15.32 4.22
C ARG A 201 -15.21 16.62 4.17
N SER A 202 -15.41 17.52 5.13
CA SER A 202 -14.59 18.73 5.27
C SER A 202 -13.32 18.44 6.07
N PRO A 203 -12.27 19.27 5.92
CA PRO A 203 -11.10 19.23 6.77
C PRO A 203 -11.40 19.16 8.27
N GLN A 204 -12.27 20.02 8.77
CA GLN A 204 -12.65 19.98 10.19
C GLN A 204 -13.39 18.68 10.53
N GLY A 205 -14.30 18.21 9.67
CA GLY A 205 -15.04 16.98 9.91
C GLY A 205 -14.15 15.74 10.02
N PHE A 206 -13.08 15.68 9.22
CA PHE A 206 -12.06 14.64 9.33
C PHE A 206 -11.19 14.78 10.58
N LEU A 207 -10.71 15.99 10.88
CA LEU A 207 -9.90 16.25 12.07
C LEU A 207 -10.65 15.82 13.35
N ASP A 208 -11.91 16.27 13.49
CA ASP A 208 -12.75 15.90 14.63
C ASP A 208 -12.92 14.38 14.75
N ALA A 209 -13.18 13.70 13.63
CA ALA A 209 -13.39 12.26 13.61
C ALA A 209 -12.13 11.47 14.03
N ILE A 210 -10.97 11.89 13.53
CA ILE A 210 -9.69 11.28 13.86
C ILE A 210 -9.37 11.51 15.35
N CYS A 211 -9.42 12.75 15.80
CA CYS A 211 -9.10 13.12 17.19
C CYS A 211 -10.01 12.41 18.20
N ASN A 212 -11.30 12.30 17.93
CA ASN A 212 -12.22 11.56 18.78
C ASN A 212 -11.91 10.04 18.86
N ALA A 213 -11.28 9.48 17.82
CA ALA A 213 -11.00 8.04 17.72
C ALA A 213 -9.57 7.64 18.14
N LEU A 214 -8.62 8.58 18.18
CA LEU A 214 -7.25 8.31 18.63
C LEU A 214 -7.18 7.94 20.13
N GLY A 215 -8.09 8.48 20.94
CA GLY A 215 -8.07 8.32 22.41
C GLY A 215 -6.95 9.10 23.10
N THR A 216 -6.09 9.77 22.33
CA THR A 216 -5.14 10.81 22.74
C THR A 216 -5.60 12.15 22.15
N ASN A 217 -5.14 13.26 22.71
CA ASN A 217 -5.43 14.60 22.19
C ASN A 217 -4.12 15.30 21.78
N PRO A 218 -3.54 14.97 20.62
CA PRO A 218 -2.39 15.69 20.09
C PRO A 218 -2.71 17.16 19.83
N SER A 219 -1.69 18.03 19.83
CA SER A 219 -1.92 19.49 19.67
C SER A 219 -2.58 19.84 18.34
N GLY A 220 -2.37 19.02 17.30
CA GLY A 220 -3.04 19.18 16.01
C GLY A 220 -4.57 19.10 16.09
N CYS A 221 -5.14 18.48 17.14
CA CYS A 221 -6.58 18.42 17.36
C CYS A 221 -7.21 19.77 17.77
N ASP A 222 -6.41 20.72 18.24
CA ASP A 222 -6.89 22.05 18.61
C ASP A 222 -6.90 23.03 17.42
N GLU A 223 -6.41 22.59 16.25
CA GLU A 223 -6.42 23.39 15.03
C GLU A 223 -7.84 23.61 14.49
N SER A 224 -8.07 24.80 13.93
CA SER A 224 -9.33 25.14 13.27
C SER A 224 -9.15 25.07 11.76
N LEU A 225 -9.68 24.01 11.15
CA LEU A 225 -9.64 23.78 9.71
C LEU A 225 -10.94 24.23 9.03
N SER A 226 -10.94 24.20 7.70
CA SER A 226 -12.14 24.53 6.92
C SER A 226 -13.28 23.55 7.24
N THR A 227 -14.46 24.10 7.55
CA THR A 227 -15.72 23.36 7.67
C THR A 227 -16.42 23.15 6.32
N THR A 228 -15.85 23.68 5.25
CA THR A 228 -16.39 23.54 3.89
C THR A 228 -15.90 22.25 3.27
N ALA A 229 -16.82 21.37 2.89
CA ALA A 229 -16.49 20.15 2.17
C ALA A 229 -16.00 20.49 0.74
N PRO A 230 -14.84 19.95 0.30
CA PRO A 230 -14.39 20.06 -1.08
C PRO A 230 -15.41 19.47 -2.06
N SER A 231 -15.31 19.85 -3.33
CA SER A 231 -16.08 19.24 -4.43
C SER A 231 -15.71 17.75 -4.60
N SER A 232 -16.63 16.94 -5.11
CA SER A 232 -16.32 15.55 -5.52
C SER A 232 -15.62 15.51 -6.88
N GLY A 233 -14.73 14.54 -7.09
CA GLY A 233 -13.91 14.45 -8.29
C GLY A 233 -12.59 15.22 -8.16
N PHE A 234 -11.87 15.34 -9.27
CA PHE A 234 -10.62 16.10 -9.33
C PHE A 234 -10.87 17.61 -9.27
N GLY A 235 -9.87 18.34 -8.81
CA GLY A 235 -9.84 19.80 -8.71
C GLY A 235 -10.15 20.32 -7.32
N PHE A 236 -9.43 21.36 -6.89
CA PHE A 236 -9.68 22.04 -5.62
C PHE A 236 -10.70 23.18 -5.73
N SER A 237 -11.14 23.51 -6.94
CA SER A 237 -12.15 24.54 -7.17
C SER A 237 -13.56 24.03 -6.86
N GLY A 238 -14.35 24.86 -6.15
CA GLY A 238 -15.76 24.60 -5.85
C GLY A 238 -16.05 24.07 -4.43
N THR A 239 -17.33 24.12 -4.05
CA THR A 239 -17.84 23.63 -2.76
C THR A 239 -19.05 22.72 -2.99
N GLY A 240 -19.13 21.63 -2.24
CA GLY A 240 -20.39 20.91 -2.00
C GLY A 240 -20.93 19.94 -3.07
N SER A 241 -21.79 19.06 -2.53
CA SER A 241 -22.71 18.03 -3.04
C SER A 241 -22.34 17.15 -4.24
N ALA A 242 -22.36 15.86 -3.90
CA ALA A 242 -22.38 14.69 -4.76
C ALA A 242 -22.99 14.90 -6.15
N SER A 243 -22.14 14.83 -7.17
CA SER A 243 -22.56 14.24 -8.44
C SER A 243 -23.08 12.83 -8.16
N THR A 244 -24.03 12.33 -8.97
CA THR A 244 -24.56 10.95 -8.97
C THR A 244 -23.50 9.88 -9.31
N ALA A 245 -22.28 10.06 -8.84
CA ALA A 245 -21.19 9.10 -8.94
C ALA A 245 -21.51 7.88 -8.09
N THR A 246 -21.36 6.69 -8.68
CA THR A 246 -21.53 5.42 -7.96
C THR A 246 -20.15 4.92 -7.57
N CYS A 247 -19.87 4.81 -6.28
CA CYS A 247 -18.61 4.28 -5.75
C CYS A 247 -18.87 3.34 -4.56
N GLY A 248 -19.24 2.10 -4.87
CA GLY A 248 -19.43 1.02 -3.87
C GLY A 248 -20.77 1.04 -3.14
#